data_AF-A0A7C7U987-F1
#
_entry.id   AF-A0A7C7U987-F1
#
_cell.length_a   1.000
_cell.length_b   1.000
_cell.length_c   1.000
_cell.angle_alpha   90.00
_cell.angle_beta   90.00
_cell.angle_gamma   90.00
#
_symmetry.space_group_name_H-M   'P 1'
#
loop_
_entity.id
_entity.type
_entity.pdbx_description
1 polymer ?
#
loop_
_entity_poly.entity_id
_entity_poly.type
_entity_poly.pdbx_seq_one_letter_code
_entity_poly.pdbx_strand_id
1 'polypeptide(L)'
;MLKDIGAALKDSVRIVESTDRYGGEEFLAALPETSGEGAMLIADPIRNKMAALKIPHPQSPTNDFVTMSIGHTHAFSRQTAFLGTWHDVVERTDRTLYSAKQDDRDRIEECTETD
;
A
#
# COMPACT_ATOMS: atom_id res chain seq x y z
N MET A 1 13.86 11.87 -1.29
CA MET A 1 12.82 10.96 -1.79
C MET A 1 12.35 10.02 -0.68
N LEU A 2 13.01 8.87 -0.44
CA LEU A 2 12.67 7.95 0.67
C LEU A 2 12.38 8.62 2.02
N LYS A 3 13.24 9.54 2.48
CA LYS A 3 13.05 10.23 3.77
C LYS A 3 11.84 11.15 3.78
N ASP A 4 11.53 11.79 2.65
CA ASP A 4 10.40 12.70 2.49
C ASP A 4 9.10 11.91 2.40
N ILE A 5 9.14 10.73 1.77
CA ILE A 5 8.04 9.77 1.73
C ILE A 5 7.78 9.19 3.12
N GLY A 6 8.81 8.68 3.78
CA GLY A 6 8.71 8.19 5.15
C GLY A 6 8.15 9.25 6.11
N ALA A 7 8.63 10.50 6.01
CA ALA A 7 8.10 11.62 6.80
C ALA A 7 6.63 11.94 6.48
N ALA A 8 6.25 11.96 5.20
CA ALA A 8 4.88 12.23 4.78
C ALA A 8 3.89 11.17 5.31
N LEU A 9 4.34 9.92 5.43
CA LEU A 9 3.54 8.79 5.86
C LEU A 9 3.54 8.55 7.37
N LYS A 10 4.57 9.01 8.10
CA LYS A 10 4.74 8.79 9.54
C LYS A 10 3.58 9.30 10.40
N ASP A 11 2.89 10.34 9.94
CA ASP A 11 1.73 10.90 10.64
C ASP A 11 0.43 10.12 10.39
N SER A 12 0.40 9.24 9.39
CA SER A 12 -0.83 8.58 8.92
C SER A 12 -0.95 7.13 9.37
N VAL A 13 0.17 6.41 9.52
CA VAL A 13 0.15 4.99 9.92
C VAL A 13 1.45 4.55 10.60
N ARG A 14 1.37 3.51 11.44
CA ARG A 14 2.56 2.82 11.93
C ARG A 14 3.13 1.95 10.82
N ILE A 15 4.15 2.48 10.17
CA ILE A 15 4.81 1.85 9.02
C ILE A 15 5.99 1.02 9.49
N VAL A 16 6.04 -0.22 9.01
CA VAL A 16 7.25 -1.02 9.04
C VAL A 16 7.88 -0.85 7.67
N GLU A 17 8.97 -0.10 7.61
CA GLU A 17 9.79 0.01 6.40
C GLU A 17 10.45 -1.35 6.17
N SER A 18 10.14 -2.02 5.06
CA SER A 18 10.85 -3.24 4.64
C SER A 18 11.83 -2.86 3.55
N THR A 19 13.06 -2.51 3.93
CA THR A 19 14.15 -2.32 2.99
C THR A 19 14.76 -3.68 2.66
N ASP A 20 14.07 -4.53 1.90
CA ASP A 20 14.73 -5.74 1.41
C ASP A 20 14.27 -6.14 0.01
N ARG A 21 15.28 -6.17 -0.87
CA ARG A 21 15.32 -6.71 -2.24
C ARG A 21 14.60 -5.89 -3.31
N TYR A 22 15.40 -5.44 -4.29
CA TYR A 22 15.02 -4.80 -5.56
C TYR A 22 14.79 -3.27 -5.54
N GLY A 23 15.64 -2.51 -4.83
CA GLY A 23 15.92 -1.10 -5.19
C GLY A 23 14.71 -0.15 -5.30
N GLY A 24 13.62 -0.42 -4.57
CA GLY A 24 12.38 0.34 -4.64
C GLY A 24 11.77 0.56 -3.25
N GLU A 25 11.11 1.69 -3.09
CA GLU A 25 10.62 2.25 -1.83
C GLU A 25 9.31 1.55 -1.37
N GLU A 26 9.39 0.36 -0.77
CA GLU A 26 8.21 -0.40 -0.32
C GLU A 26 7.90 -0.18 1.17
N PHE A 27 6.61 0.03 1.47
CA PHE A 27 6.12 0.32 2.81
C PHE A 27 4.98 -0.63 3.16
N LEU A 28 5.01 -1.19 4.38
CA LEU A 28 3.93 -2.02 4.90
C LEU A 28 3.29 -1.34 6.12
N ALA A 29 1.95 -1.32 6.13
CA ALA A 29 1.17 -0.83 7.25
C ALA A 29 0.22 -1.92 7.75
N ALA A 30 0.23 -2.17 9.07
CA ALA A 30 -0.70 -3.08 9.72
C ALA A 30 -1.78 -2.27 10.45
N LEU A 31 -3.05 -2.53 10.11
CA LEU A 31 -4.21 -1.81 10.62
C LEU A 31 -5.04 -2.73 11.51
N PRO A 32 -4.79 -2.78 12.83
CA PRO A 32 -5.59 -3.60 13.74
C PRO A 32 -7.03 -3.10 13.77
N GLU A 33 -7.99 -4.03 13.91
CA GLU A 33 -9.42 -3.73 14.08
C GLU A 33 -10.02 -2.84 12.99
N THR A 34 -9.44 -2.87 11.79
CA THR A 34 -9.85 -2.02 10.66
C THR A 34 -10.51 -2.86 9.57
N SER A 35 -11.70 -2.46 9.13
CA SER A 35 -12.40 -3.08 7.99
C SER A 35 -11.75 -2.71 6.66
N GLY A 36 -12.13 -3.37 5.56
CA GLY A 36 -11.73 -2.97 4.21
C GLY A 36 -12.08 -1.51 3.90
N GLU A 37 -13.32 -1.10 4.20
CA GLU A 37 -13.76 0.31 4.10
C GLU A 37 -12.91 1.25 4.96
N GLY A 38 -12.57 0.85 6.20
CA GLY A 38 -11.71 1.62 7.07
C GLY A 38 -10.29 1.77 6.52
N ALA A 39 -9.77 0.72 5.88
CA ALA A 39 -8.46 0.76 5.22
C ALA A 39 -8.47 1.73 4.03
N MET A 40 -9.54 1.75 3.23
CA MET A 40 -9.72 2.72 2.14
C MET A 40 -9.76 4.17 2.66
N LEU A 41 -10.46 4.43 3.76
CA LEU A 41 -10.51 5.76 4.40
C LEU A 41 -9.15 6.24 4.92
N ILE A 42 -8.19 5.33 5.13
CA ILE A 42 -6.81 5.66 5.51
C ILE A 42 -5.92 5.78 4.27
N ALA A 43 -6.05 4.85 3.32
CA ALA A 43 -5.20 4.75 2.13
C ALA A 43 -5.41 5.92 1.14
N ASP A 44 -6.66 6.35 0.91
CA ASP A 44 -6.96 7.40 -0.06
C ASP A 44 -6.37 8.78 0.33
N PRO A 45 -6.50 9.25 1.59
CA PRO A 45 -5.81 10.45 2.03
C PRO A 45 -4.30 10.37 1.89
N ILE A 46 -3.70 9.21 2.15
CA ILE A 46 -2.25 9.00 2.02
C ILE A 46 -1.80 9.15 0.57
N ARG A 47 -2.47 8.45 -0.35
CA ARG A 47 -2.20 8.52 -1.79
C ARG A 47 -2.32 9.97 -2.29
N ASN A 48 -3.42 10.64 -1.93
CA ASN A 48 -3.67 12.02 -2.33
C ASN A 48 -2.64 12.99 -1.75
N LYS A 49 -2.25 12.83 -0.48
CA LYS A 49 -1.19 13.63 0.15
C LYS A 49 0.14 13.46 -0.58
N MET A 50 0.52 12.22 -0.95
CA MET A 50 1.74 11.97 -1.72
C MET A 50 1.74 12.70 -3.06
N ALA A 51 0.66 12.54 -3.84
CA ALA A 51 0.53 13.20 -5.14
C ALA A 51 0.53 14.74 -5.03
N ALA A 52 0.01 15.29 -3.92
CA ALA A 52 -0.02 16.73 -3.65
C ALA A 52 1.36 17.33 -3.31
N LEU A 53 2.33 16.52 -2.85
CA LEU A 53 3.68 17.01 -2.57
C LEU A 53 4.43 17.42 -3.83
N LYS A 54 3.98 16.98 -5.02
CA LYS A 54 4.59 17.29 -6.32
C LYS A 54 6.11 17.11 -6.31
N ILE A 55 6.57 16.03 -5.68
CA ILE A 55 7.99 15.67 -5.64
C ILE A 55 8.40 15.24 -7.05
N PRO A 56 9.33 15.95 -7.72
CA PRO A 56 9.73 15.60 -9.08
C PRO A 56 10.33 14.18 -9.16
N HIS A 57 9.90 13.41 -10.14
CA HIS A 57 10.40 12.07 -10.43
C HIS A 57 10.86 11.97 -11.89
N PRO A 58 11.92 12.70 -12.30
CA PRO A 58 12.33 12.84 -13.71
C PRO A 58 12.80 11.54 -14.38
N GLN A 59 13.05 10.49 -13.60
CA GLN A 59 13.45 9.16 -14.08
C GLN A 59 12.28 8.17 -14.16
N SER A 60 11.08 8.58 -13.74
CA SER A 60 9.90 7.73 -13.79
C SER A 60 9.40 7.60 -15.22
N PRO A 61 9.15 6.37 -15.71
CA PRO A 61 8.55 6.16 -17.01
C PRO A 61 7.03 6.41 -17.01
N THR A 62 6.40 6.64 -15.85
CA THR A 62 4.93 6.66 -15.72
C THR A 62 4.35 8.00 -15.27
N ASN A 63 5.10 8.83 -14.53
CA ASN A 63 4.60 10.12 -14.03
C ASN A 63 5.76 11.05 -13.68
N ASP A 64 5.65 12.34 -14.02
CA ASP A 64 6.66 13.37 -13.69
C ASP A 64 6.81 13.61 -12.19
N PHE A 65 5.86 13.14 -11.37
CA PHE A 65 5.87 13.27 -9.92
C PHE A 65 5.76 11.91 -9.21
N VAL A 66 6.30 11.85 -7.99
CA VAL A 66 6.13 10.68 -7.10
C VAL A 66 4.64 10.51 -6.75
N THR A 67 4.16 9.28 -6.91
CA THR A 67 2.80 8.85 -6.58
C THR A 67 2.85 7.53 -5.81
N MET A 68 1.71 7.04 -5.33
CA MET A 68 1.64 5.81 -4.54
C MET A 68 0.56 4.87 -5.07
N SER A 69 0.96 3.63 -5.35
CA SER A 69 0.03 2.51 -5.49
C SER A 69 -0.08 1.79 -4.15
N ILE A 70 -1.28 1.44 -3.74
CA ILE A 70 -1.55 0.80 -2.45
C ILE A 70 -2.39 -0.46 -2.72
N GLY A 71 -1.88 -1.62 -2.32
CA GLY A 71 -2.69 -2.83 -2.19
C GLY A 71 -3.04 -3.02 -0.72
N HIS A 72 -4.29 -3.35 -0.42
CA HIS A 72 -4.67 -3.73 0.93
C HIS A 72 -5.53 -5.00 0.96
N THR A 73 -5.47 -5.67 2.10
CA THR A 73 -6.30 -6.84 2.39
C THR A 73 -6.81 -6.75 3.81
N HIS A 74 -8.02 -7.24 4.05
CA HIS A 74 -8.60 -7.32 5.39
C HIS A 74 -8.74 -8.80 5.78
N ALA A 75 -8.61 -9.08 7.08
CA ALA A 75 -8.71 -10.42 7.63
C ALA A 75 -9.93 -10.48 8.57
N PHE A 76 -11.05 -11.05 8.12
CA PHE A 76 -12.21 -11.24 8.99
C PHE A 76 -11.96 -12.37 9.99
N SER A 77 -11.76 -12.02 11.25
CA SER A 77 -11.26 -12.93 12.30
C SER A 77 -12.23 -14.03 12.76
N ARG A 78 -13.37 -14.33 12.10
CA ARG A 78 -14.38 -15.20 12.74
C ARG A 78 -14.97 -16.40 12.01
N GLN A 79 -14.80 -16.61 10.71
CA GLN A 79 -15.54 -17.71 10.07
C GLN A 79 -14.83 -18.59 9.07
N THR A 80 -13.57 -18.35 8.72
CA THR A 80 -12.89 -19.23 7.78
C THR A 80 -11.52 -19.60 8.32
N ALA A 81 -11.21 -20.90 8.30
CA ALA A 81 -9.88 -21.45 8.58
C ALA A 81 -8.86 -21.06 7.48
N PHE A 82 -9.05 -19.91 6.85
CA PHE A 82 -8.59 -19.56 5.50
C PHE A 82 -7.89 -18.19 5.48
N LEU A 83 -7.45 -17.69 6.63
CA LEU A 83 -6.61 -16.48 6.70
C LEU A 83 -5.11 -16.80 6.56
N GLY A 84 -4.75 -18.09 6.56
CA GLY A 84 -3.36 -18.51 6.50
C GLY A 84 -2.51 -17.96 7.66
N THR A 85 -1.21 -18.04 7.47
CA THR A 85 -0.19 -17.41 8.31
C THR A 85 -0.05 -15.92 7.95
N TRP A 86 0.70 -15.16 8.76
CA TRP A 86 1.00 -13.77 8.43
C TRP A 86 1.70 -13.62 7.06
N HIS A 87 2.49 -14.62 6.67
CA HIS A 87 3.09 -14.68 5.33
C HIS A 87 2.02 -14.65 4.22
N ASP A 88 0.96 -15.43 4.35
CA ASP A 88 -0.09 -15.54 3.32
C ASP A 88 -0.84 -14.22 3.13
N VAL A 89 -1.05 -13.48 4.22
CA VAL A 89 -1.68 -12.15 4.18
C VAL A 89 -0.77 -11.13 3.51
N VAL A 90 0.53 -11.14 3.82
CA VAL A 90 1.51 -10.26 3.17
C VAL A 90 1.61 -10.59 1.69
N GLU A 91 1.70 -11.87 1.32
CA GLU A 91 1.78 -12.31 -0.07
C GLU A 91 0.53 -11.89 -0.87
N ARG A 92 -0.65 -12.04 -0.27
CA ARG A 92 -1.91 -11.58 -0.88
C ARG A 92 -1.93 -10.07 -1.07
N THR A 93 -1.45 -9.31 -0.07
CA THR A 93 -1.34 -7.85 -0.15
C THR A 93 -0.37 -7.43 -1.26
N ASP A 94 0.76 -8.12 -1.40
CA ASP A 94 1.75 -7.86 -2.43
C ASP A 94 1.20 -8.13 -3.83
N ARG A 95 0.47 -9.23 -4.03
CA ARG A 95 -0.23 -9.51 -5.30
C ARG A 95 -1.23 -8.41 -5.65
N THR A 96 -2.02 -7.96 -4.69
CA THR A 96 -2.96 -6.84 -4.89
C THR A 96 -2.24 -5.54 -5.24
N LEU A 97 -1.13 -5.25 -4.57
CA LEU A 97 -0.27 -4.11 -4.90
C LEU A 97 0.33 -4.24 -6.30
N TYR A 98 0.69 -5.46 -6.71
CA TYR A 98 1.19 -5.72 -8.05
C TYR A 98 0.12 -5.44 -9.12
N SER A 99 -1.13 -5.85 -8.90
CA SER A 99 -2.25 -5.47 -9.77
C SER A 99 -2.40 -3.95 -9.87
N ALA A 100 -2.34 -3.24 -8.73
CA ALA A 100 -2.37 -1.78 -8.71
C ALA A 100 -1.22 -1.15 -9.52
N LYS A 101 -0.04 -1.78 -9.54
CA LYS A 101 1.14 -1.33 -10.30
C LYS A 101 1.02 -1.64 -11.80
N GLN A 102 0.31 -2.70 -12.20
CA GLN A 102 0.08 -3.08 -13.59
C GLN A 102 -1.01 -2.24 -14.25
N ASP A 103 -2.06 -1.93 -13.49
CA ASP A 103 -3.15 -1.10 -13.97
C ASP A 103 -2.79 0.38 -13.80
N ASP A 104 -1.83 0.91 -14.56
CA ASP A 104 -1.55 2.36 -14.64
C ASP A 104 -1.02 3.05 -13.36
N ARG A 105 -0.80 2.31 -12.26
CA ARG A 105 -0.26 2.83 -10.98
C ARG A 105 -1.17 3.90 -10.36
N ASP A 106 -0.65 4.63 -9.37
CA ASP A 106 -1.33 5.70 -8.61
C ASP A 106 -2.78 5.35 -8.29
N ARG A 107 -3.00 4.24 -7.58
CA ARG A 107 -4.34 3.74 -7.27
C ARG A 107 -4.34 2.86 -6.04
N ILE A 108 -5.54 2.51 -5.60
CA ILE A 108 -5.75 1.62 -4.47
C ILE A 108 -6.53 0.42 -4.97
N GLU A 109 -6.02 -0.76 -4.65
CA GLU A 109 -6.69 -2.03 -4.96
C GLU A 109 -6.95 -2.79 -3.65
N GLU A 110 -8.15 -3.36 -3.54
CA GLU A 110 -8.55 -4.22 -2.44
C GLU A 110 -8.50 -5.68 -2.89
N CYS A 111 -7.88 -6.54 -2.08
CA CYS A 111 -8.03 -7.97 -2.27
C CYS A 111 -9.45 -8.40 -1.86
N THR A 112 -10.31 -8.66 -2.85
CA THR A 112 -11.59 -9.34 -2.61
C THR A 112 -11.36 -10.84 -2.52
N GLU A 113 -12.08 -11.56 -1.64
CA GLU A 113 -11.91 -13.00 -1.37
C GLU A 113 -12.23 -13.93 -2.56
N THR A 114 -12.32 -13.40 -3.78
CA THR A 114 -12.80 -14.10 -4.99
C THR A 114 -11.70 -14.56 -5.95
N ASP A 115 -10.43 -14.28 -5.66
CA ASP A 115 -9.26 -14.69 -6.48
C ASP A 115 -8.48 -15.87 -5.88
#